data_AF-A0A2H9P066-F1
#
_entry.id   AF-A0A2H9P066-F1
#
_cell.length_a   1.000
_cell.length_b   1.000
_cell.length_c   1.000
_cell.angle_alpha   90.00
_cell.angle_beta   90.00
_cell.angle_gamma   90.00
#
_symmetry.space_group_name_H-M   'P 1'
#
loop_
_entity.id
_entity.type
_entity.pdbx_description
1 polymer ?
#
loop_
_entity_poly.entity_id
_entity_poly.type
_entity_poly.pdbx_seq_one_letter_code
_entity_poly.pdbx_strand_id
1 'polypeptide(L)' 'IAMSLLNGAHGTLFPRVVQALNKKGIKDVLIVGGGVIPEVDKKDLKKSGVDEVFGPGTPLNEIIEHITNGVSKLRKI' A
#
# COMPACT_ATOMS: atom_id res chain seq x y z
N ILE A 1 -2.31 5.31 -4.96
CA ILE A 1 -3.28 5.47 -3.85
C ILE A 1 -2.54 5.19 -2.55
N ALA A 2 -2.55 6.12 -1.61
CA ALA A 2 -1.96 5.93 -0.29
C ALA A 2 -3.08 5.92 0.76
N MET A 3 -3.17 4.85 1.56
CA MET A 3 -4.18 4.69 2.60
C MET A 3 -3.52 4.78 3.97
N SER A 4 -4.10 5.52 4.92
CA SER A 4 -3.56 5.66 6.28
C SER A 4 -4.64 5.31 7.32
N LEU A 5 -4.35 4.35 8.20
CA LEU A 5 -5.28 3.89 9.24
C LEU A 5 -4.57 3.71 10.59
N LEU A 6 -5.15 4.31 11.62
CA LEU A 6 -4.62 4.29 13.00
C LEU A 6 -5.56 3.56 13.98
N ASN A 7 -6.60 2.90 13.48
CA ASN A 7 -7.66 2.26 14.26
C ASN A 7 -7.72 0.73 14.13
N GLY A 8 -6.68 0.11 13.56
CA GLY A 8 -6.59 -1.35 13.39
C GLY A 8 -7.47 -1.94 12.27
N ALA A 9 -8.18 -1.13 11.49
CA ALA A 9 -9.08 -1.62 10.43
C ALA A 9 -8.35 -1.97 9.10
N HIS A 10 -7.02 -1.89 9.05
CA HIS A 10 -6.20 -2.08 7.84
C HIS A 10 -6.43 -3.43 7.18
N GLY A 11 -6.50 -4.52 7.97
CA GLY A 11 -6.72 -5.87 7.45
C GLY A 11 -8.05 -6.07 6.71
N THR A 12 -9.05 -5.21 6.95
CA THR A 12 -10.34 -5.27 6.25
C THR A 12 -10.44 -4.21 5.15
N LEU A 13 -10.03 -2.98 5.43
CA LEU A 13 -10.27 -1.86 4.52
C LEU A 13 -9.30 -1.84 3.33
N PHE A 14 -8.01 -2.17 3.54
CA PHE A 14 -7.05 -2.15 2.45
C PHE A 14 -7.38 -3.21 1.39
N PRO A 15 -7.67 -4.50 1.73
CA PRO A 15 -8.07 -5.48 0.72
C PRO A 15 -9.35 -5.09 -0.02
N ARG A 16 -10.31 -4.43 0.65
CA ARG A 16 -11.53 -3.94 0.00
C ARG A 16 -11.24 -2.89 -1.08
N VAL A 17 -10.30 -1.98 -0.83
CA VAL A 17 -9.88 -0.99 -1.83
C VAL A 17 -9.20 -1.68 -3.01
N VAL A 18 -8.27 -2.62 -2.76
CA VAL A 18 -7.61 -3.39 -3.82
C VAL A 18 -8.64 -4.14 -4.67
N GLN A 19 -9.59 -4.84 -4.04
CA GLN A 19 -10.67 -5.54 -4.74
C GLN A 19 -11.54 -4.59 -5.57
N ALA A 20 -11.85 -3.39 -5.06
CA ALA A 20 -12.65 -2.41 -5.81
C ALA A 20 -11.92 -1.90 -7.07
N LEU A 21 -10.60 -1.68 -6.98
CA LEU A 21 -9.78 -1.29 -8.13
C LEU A 21 -9.72 -2.42 -9.17
N ASN A 22 -9.49 -3.65 -8.72
CA ASN A 22 -9.50 -4.84 -9.59
C ASN A 22 -10.84 -5.03 -10.30
N LYS A 23 -11.97 -4.85 -9.60
CA LYS A 23 -13.32 -4.92 -10.19
C LYS A 23 -13.56 -3.85 -11.26
N LYS A 24 -12.93 -2.69 -11.13
CA LYS A 24 -12.97 -1.61 -12.13
C LYS A 24 -11.96 -1.78 -13.26
N GLY A 25 -11.15 -2.84 -13.25
CA GLY A 25 -10.10 -3.07 -14.25
C GLY A 25 -8.89 -2.13 -14.12
N ILE A 26 -8.77 -1.39 -13.01
CA ILE A 26 -7.66 -0.46 -12.77
C ILE A 26 -6.49 -1.26 -12.21
N LYS A 27 -5.42 -1.39 -13.01
CA LYS A 27 -4.22 -2.19 -12.68
C LYS A 27 -2.92 -1.38 -12.71
N ASP A 28 -2.99 -0.13 -13.16
CA ASP A 28 -1.88 0.81 -13.35
C ASP A 28 -1.72 1.76 -12.16
N VAL A 29 -1.96 1.25 -10.95
CA VAL A 29 -1.95 2.05 -9.72
C VAL A 29 -1.06 1.41 -8.67
N LEU A 30 -0.15 2.20 -8.10
CA LEU A 30 0.61 1.84 -6.90
C LEU A 30 -0.30 2.03 -5.67
N ILE A 31 -0.45 1.01 -4.84
CA ILE A 31 -1.29 0.97 -3.65
C ILE A 31 -0.39 0.83 -2.43
N VAL A 32 -0.27 1.87 -1.63
CA VAL A 32 0.53 1.85 -0.40
C VAL A 32 -0.33 2.07 0.84
N GLY A 33 0.12 1.52 1.96
CA GLY A 33 -0.52 1.64 3.26
C GLY A 33 0.35 2.36 4.28
N GLY A 34 -0.27 2.98 5.28
CA GLY A 34 0.38 3.61 6.42
C GLY A 34 -0.41 3.42 7.70
N GLY A 35 0.28 3.44 8.85
CA GLY A 35 -0.36 3.33 10.16
C GLY A 35 0.42 2.52 11.19
N VAL A 36 -0.19 2.27 12.35
CA VAL A 36 0.36 1.35 13.36
C VAL A 36 -0.09 -0.07 13.01
N ILE A 37 0.71 -0.76 12.21
CA ILE A 37 0.36 -2.06 11.63
C ILE A 37 1.36 -3.13 12.06
N PRO A 38 0.92 -4.23 12.72
CA PRO A 38 1.77 -5.36 13.09
C PRO A 38 2.45 -6.02 11.88
N GLU A 39 3.65 -6.58 12.07
CA GLU A 39 4.41 -7.24 10.99
C GLU A 39 3.67 -8.41 10.33
N VAL A 40 2.86 -9.15 11.10
CA VAL A 40 2.03 -10.24 10.57
C VAL A 40 0.98 -9.70 9.59
N ASP A 41 0.34 -8.58 9.94
CA ASP A 41 -0.67 -7.95 9.12
C ASP A 41 -0.05 -7.32 7.87
N LYS A 42 1.15 -6.74 7.95
CA LYS A 42 1.87 -6.21 6.78
C LYS A 42 2.06 -7.29 5.71
N LYS A 43 2.41 -8.52 6.10
CA LYS A 43 2.57 -9.64 5.16
C LYS A 43 1.26 -10.00 4.48
N ASP A 44 0.15 -10.02 5.22
CA ASP A 44 -1.15 -10.37 4.65
C ASP A 44 -1.73 -9.24 3.78
N LEU A 45 -1.48 -7.98 4.14
CA LEU A 45 -1.77 -6.82 3.30
C LEU A 45 -1.02 -6.89 1.98
N LYS A 46 0.27 -7.24 1.99
CA LYS A 46 1.06 -7.42 0.76
C LYS A 46 0.49 -8.51 -0.14
N LYS A 47 0.14 -9.67 0.43
CA LYS A 47 -0.54 -10.75 -0.31
C LYS A 47 -1.89 -10.32 -0.89
N SER A 48 -2.59 -9.39 -0.24
CA SER A 48 -3.87 -8.87 -0.70
C SER A 48 -3.75 -7.89 -1.88
N GLY A 49 -2.53 -7.49 -2.27
CA GLY A 49 -2.25 -6.58 -3.38
C GLY A 49 -1.94 -5.13 -2.96
N VAL A 50 -1.57 -4.91 -1.69
CA VAL A 50 -0.92 -3.67 -1.25
C VAL A 50 0.57 -3.77 -1.57
N ASP A 51 1.16 -2.80 -2.25
CA ASP A 51 2.57 -2.84 -2.65
C ASP A 51 3.52 -2.71 -1.45
N GLU A 52 3.22 -1.77 -0.54
CA GLU A 52 4.03 -1.55 0.66
C GLU A 52 3.22 -0.93 1.80
N VAL A 53 3.67 -1.18 3.04
CA VAL A 53 3.05 -0.66 4.26
C VAL A 53 4.10 0.02 5.14
N PHE A 54 3.94 1.33 5.33
CA PHE A 54 4.84 2.17 6.12
C PHE A 54 4.35 2.28 7.57
N GLY A 55 5.22 1.93 8.51
CA GLY A 55 4.92 1.93 9.94
C GLY A 55 5.39 3.19 10.66
N PRO A 56 5.18 3.29 11.98
CA PRO A 56 5.78 4.33 12.79
C PRO A 56 7.31 4.27 12.69
N GLY A 57 7.94 5.42 12.46
CA GLY A 57 9.39 5.52 12.34
C GLY A 57 9.96 5.15 10.96
N THR A 58 9.13 4.78 9.98
CA THR A 58 9.62 4.61 8.59
C THR A 58 10.26 5.93 8.11
N PRO A 59 11.54 5.90 7.68
CA PRO A 59 12.22 7.08 7.16
C PRO A 59 11.53 7.68 5.93
N LEU A 60 11.45 9.01 5.85
CA LEU A 60 10.77 9.69 4.74
C LEU A 60 11.42 9.38 3.38
N ASN A 61 12.76 9.26 3.34
CA ASN A 61 13.49 8.91 2.13
C ASN A 61 13.10 7.52 1.60
N GLU A 62 12.85 6.54 2.48
CA GLU A 62 12.38 5.21 2.07
C GLU A 62 11.01 5.28 1.39
N ILE A 63 10.08 6.08 1.94
CA ILE A 63 8.75 6.31 1.37
C ILE A 63 8.87 6.98 -0.01
N ILE A 64 9.69 8.04 -0.11
CA ILE A 64 9.93 8.77 -1.37
C ILE A 64 10.50 7.84 -2.44
N GLU A 65 11.53 7.06 -2.08
CA GLU A 65 12.19 6.14 -3.00
C GLU A 65 11.24 5.06 -3.48
N HIS A 66 10.46 4.46 -2.58
CA HIS A 66 9.47 3.44 -2.94
C HIS A 66 8.44 3.98 -3.93
N ILE A 67 7.88 5.17 -3.67
CA ILE A 67 6.87 5.78 -4.54
C ILE A 67 7.47 6.14 -5.90
N THR A 68 8.64 6.79 -5.92
CA THR A 68 9.28 7.25 -7.15
C THR A 68 9.63 6.06 -8.05
N ASN A 69 10.26 5.03 -7.49
CA ASN A 69 10.63 3.82 -8.21
C ASN A 69 9.40 3.02 -8.67
N GLY A 70 8.37 2.92 -7.82
CA GLY A 70 7.14 2.22 -8.14
C GLY A 70 6.39 2.87 -9.32
N VAL A 71 6.24 4.19 -9.29
CA VAL A 71 5.57 4.94 -10.36
C VAL A 71 6.37 4.92 -11.66
N SER A 72 7.69 5.06 -11.62
CA SER A 72 8.55 4.94 -12.81
C SER A 72 8.36 3.59 -13.50
N LYS A 73 8.40 2.49 -12.74
CA LYS A 73 8.16 1.13 -13.26
C LYS A 73 6.77 0.96 -13.88
N LEU A 74 5.72 1.46 -13.21
CA LEU A 74 4.35 1.38 -13.71
C LEU A 74 4.16 2.17 -15.02
N ARG A 75 4.80 3.33 -15.13
CA ARG A 75 4.68 4.23 -16.29
C ARG A 75 5.71 3.98 -17.39
N LYS A 76 6.69 3.10 -17.16
CA LYS A 76 7.82 2.84 -18.08
C LYS A 76 8.58 4.12 -18.47
N ILE A 77 8.76 5.01 -17.49
CA ILE A 77 9.52 6.27 -17.62
C ILE A 77 10.83 6.20 -16.87
#